data_AF-A0A0B8PQ41-F1
#
_entry.id   AF-A0A0B8PQ41-F1
#
_cell.length_a   1.000
_cell.length_b   1.000
_cell.length_c   1.000
_cell.angle_alpha   90.00
_cell.angle_beta   90.00
_cell.angle_gamma   90.00
#
_symmetry.space_group_name_H-M   'P 1'
#
loop_
_entity.id
_entity.type
_entity.pdbx_description
1 polymer ?
#
loop_
_entity_poly.entity_id
_entity_poly.type
_entity_poly.pdbx_seq_one_letter_code
_entity_poly.pdbx_strand_id
1 'polypeptide(L)'
;MNWSDRDKSYVNPFNGEYVAKPVLHAWLKGQEGAAAQLKPEHLNVADNSMLIGRWLGVLKSALMREERYTQALACTDIALSLVPDDPYEIRDRGFIYQHLECNQVAQKDFEYFLEKCPDDPTAELLKLQLKALQEVPQVLH
;
A
#
# COMPACT_ATOMS: atom_id res chain seq x y z
N MET A 1 -29.90 -6.08 -21.49
CA MET A 1 -30.21 -4.90 -20.64
C MET A 1 -29.15 -3.85 -20.92
N ASN A 2 -29.54 -2.70 -21.50
CA ASN A 2 -28.62 -1.59 -21.76
C ASN A 2 -28.30 -0.88 -20.43
N TRP A 3 -27.03 -0.89 -20.05
CA TRP A 3 -26.53 -0.24 -18.83
C TRP A 3 -26.34 1.28 -18.97
N SER A 4 -26.67 1.83 -20.15
CA SER A 4 -26.37 3.22 -20.54
C SER A 4 -27.34 4.28 -19.97
N ASP A 5 -28.50 3.89 -19.44
CA ASP A 5 -29.54 4.80 -18.93
C ASP A 5 -29.72 4.79 -17.40
N ARG A 6 -28.81 4.18 -16.64
CA ARG A 6 -28.85 4.27 -15.17
C ARG A 6 -28.10 5.52 -14.68
N ASP A 7 -28.71 6.22 -13.73
CA ASP A 7 -28.03 7.29 -12.98
C ASP A 7 -26.70 6.77 -12.40
N LYS A 8 -25.65 7.58 -12.55
CA LYS A 8 -24.31 7.26 -12.03
C LYS A 8 -24.40 7.06 -10.52
N SER A 9 -24.12 5.84 -10.09
CA SER A 9 -24.10 5.45 -8.68
C SER A 9 -22.65 5.38 -8.19
N TYR A 10 -22.38 5.94 -7.01
CA TYR A 10 -21.07 5.89 -6.38
C TYR A 10 -21.14 4.95 -5.20
N VAL A 11 -20.12 4.12 -5.02
CA VAL A 11 -20.04 3.12 -3.94
C VAL A 11 -18.83 3.44 -3.09
N ASN A 12 -19.01 3.46 -1.78
CA ASN A 12 -17.91 3.53 -0.82
C ASN A 12 -17.18 2.17 -0.82
N PRO A 13 -15.90 2.12 -1.21
CA PRO A 13 -15.17 0.86 -1.26
C PRO A 13 -14.91 0.26 0.12
N PHE A 14 -15.10 0.97 1.23
CA PHE A 14 -14.82 0.39 2.56
C PHE A 14 -15.97 -0.43 3.13
N ASN A 15 -17.21 -0.08 2.80
CA ASN A 15 -18.40 -0.71 3.38
C ASN A 15 -19.46 -1.13 2.34
N GLY A 16 -19.24 -0.84 1.05
CA GLY A 16 -20.17 -1.21 -0.03
C GLY A 16 -21.43 -0.34 -0.11
N GLU A 17 -21.55 0.69 0.72
CA GLU A 17 -22.72 1.57 0.71
C GLU A 17 -22.69 2.53 -0.48
N TYR A 18 -23.88 2.85 -1.02
CA TYR A 18 -24.02 3.91 -2.01
C TYR A 18 -23.83 5.27 -1.35
N VAL A 19 -23.05 6.14 -2.01
CA VAL A 19 -22.73 7.48 -1.51
C VAL A 19 -23.20 8.56 -2.46
N ALA A 20 -23.80 9.61 -1.90
CA ALA A 20 -24.23 10.77 -2.66
C ALA A 20 -23.06 11.73 -2.92
N LYS A 21 -23.12 12.47 -4.04
CA LYS A 21 -22.10 13.48 -4.39
C LYS A 21 -21.78 14.50 -3.28
N PRO A 22 -22.74 15.00 -2.48
CA PRO A 22 -22.42 15.90 -1.36
C PRO A 22 -21.48 15.29 -0.32
N VAL A 23 -21.60 13.98 -0.08
CA VAL A 23 -20.71 13.25 0.85
C VAL A 23 -19.30 13.16 0.27
N LEU A 24 -19.17 12.79 -1.01
CA LEU A 24 -17.88 12.77 -1.72
C LEU A 24 -17.19 14.15 -1.69
N HIS A 25 -17.96 15.22 -1.88
CA HIS A 25 -17.45 16.59 -1.81
C HIS A 25 -16.99 16.98 -0.40
N ALA A 26 -17.70 16.53 0.64
CA ALA A 26 -17.29 16.73 2.03
C ALA A 26 -15.99 16.00 2.36
N TRP A 27 -15.83 14.76 1.89
CA TRP A 27 -14.58 14.00 2.04
C TRP A 27 -13.41 14.67 1.33
N LEU A 28 -13.61 15.13 0.09
CA LEU A 28 -12.58 15.85 -0.67
C LEU A 28 -12.14 17.13 0.07
N LYS A 29 -13.09 17.89 0.62
CA LYS A 29 -12.76 19.07 1.44
C LYS A 29 -12.01 18.74 2.72
N GLY A 30 -12.31 17.60 3.34
CA GLY A 30 -11.58 17.11 4.50
C GLY A 30 -10.11 16.77 4.17
N GLN A 31 -9.85 16.30 2.95
CA GLN A 31 -8.52 15.91 2.50
C GLN A 31 -7.71 17.06 1.88
N GLU A 32 -8.32 17.87 1.02
CA GLU A 32 -7.65 18.91 0.22
C GLU A 32 -7.94 20.34 0.69
N GLY A 33 -8.84 20.52 1.67
CA GLY A 33 -9.19 21.80 2.26
C GLY A 33 -10.55 22.36 1.80
N ALA A 34 -11.04 23.37 2.52
CA ALA A 34 -12.41 23.88 2.40
C ALA A 34 -12.78 24.43 1.00
N ALA A 35 -11.79 24.86 0.22
CA ALA A 35 -11.97 25.39 -1.13
C ALA A 35 -12.00 24.32 -2.23
N ALA A 36 -11.75 23.04 -1.89
CA ALA A 36 -11.72 21.96 -2.86
C ALA A 36 -13.07 21.78 -3.58
N GLN A 37 -12.99 21.41 -4.85
CA GLN A 37 -14.14 21.16 -5.71
C GLN A 37 -14.05 19.80 -6.36
N LEU A 38 -15.17 19.08 -6.38
CA LEU A 38 -15.27 17.79 -7.04
C LEU A 38 -15.17 17.96 -8.57
N LYS A 39 -14.10 17.43 -9.15
CA LYS A 39 -13.87 17.42 -10.61
C LYS A 39 -14.29 16.07 -11.21
N PRO A 40 -14.61 16.01 -12.52
CA PRO A 40 -14.89 14.76 -13.20
C PRO A 40 -13.77 13.71 -13.02
N GLU A 41 -12.50 14.15 -13.02
CA GLU A 41 -11.36 13.25 -12.82
C GLU A 41 -11.40 12.50 -11.48
N HIS A 42 -11.97 13.10 -10.42
CA HIS A 42 -12.10 12.47 -9.11
C HIS A 42 -13.15 11.34 -9.09
N LEU A 43 -13.99 11.27 -10.14
CA LEU A 43 -15.12 10.34 -10.25
C LEU A 43 -14.91 9.31 -11.38
N ASN A 44 -13.68 9.20 -11.88
CA ASN A 44 -13.31 8.15 -12.81
C ASN A 44 -13.58 6.78 -12.17
N VAL A 45 -14.00 5.82 -12.99
CA VAL A 45 -14.24 4.46 -12.53
C VAL A 45 -12.92 3.88 -12.04
N ALA A 46 -12.90 3.43 -10.79
CA ALA A 46 -11.76 2.72 -10.24
C ALA A 46 -11.70 1.31 -10.84
N ASP A 47 -10.50 0.87 -11.24
CA ASP A 47 -10.28 -0.51 -11.62
C ASP A 47 -10.19 -1.42 -10.36
N ASN A 48 -10.44 -2.71 -10.55
CA ASN A 48 -10.44 -3.68 -9.45
C ASN A 48 -9.05 -3.80 -8.81
N SER A 49 -7.97 -3.68 -9.58
CA SER A 49 -6.60 -3.81 -9.07
C SER A 49 -6.24 -2.68 -8.12
N MET A 50 -6.67 -1.45 -8.42
CA MET A 50 -6.53 -0.27 -7.56
C MET A 50 -7.31 -0.46 -6.25
N LEU A 51 -8.56 -0.94 -6.33
CA LEU A 51 -9.38 -1.19 -5.13
C LEU A 51 -8.76 -2.27 -4.25
N ILE A 52 -8.36 -3.39 -4.85
CA ILE A 52 -7.70 -4.50 -4.15
C ILE A 52 -6.39 -4.03 -3.52
N GLY A 53 -5.54 -3.32 -4.27
CA GLY A 53 -4.28 -2.77 -3.75
C GLY A 53 -4.49 -1.86 -2.54
N ARG A 54 -5.49 -0.96 -2.58
CA ARG A 54 -5.81 -0.12 -1.42
C ARG A 54 -6.29 -0.91 -0.21
N TRP A 55 -7.14 -1.92 -0.40
CA TRP A 55 -7.58 -2.78 0.71
C TRP A 55 -6.42 -3.58 1.30
N LEU A 56 -5.55 -4.13 0.45
CA LEU A 56 -4.35 -4.84 0.89
C LEU A 56 -3.44 -3.93 1.70
N GLY A 57 -3.22 -2.68 1.27
CA GLY A 57 -2.43 -1.70 2.01
C GLY A 57 -3.00 -1.39 3.41
N VAL A 58 -4.31 -1.17 3.50
CA VAL A 58 -5.00 -0.92 4.78
C VAL A 58 -4.92 -2.15 5.69
N LEU A 59 -5.20 -3.33 5.16
CA LEU A 59 -5.15 -4.59 5.91
C LEU A 59 -3.73 -4.90 6.38
N LYS A 60 -2.73 -4.79 5.50
CA LYS A 60 -1.30 -4.92 5.83
C LYS A 60 -0.90 -4.01 6.98
N SER A 61 -1.29 -2.74 6.93
CA SER A 61 -0.97 -1.75 7.97
C SER A 61 -1.60 -2.11 9.32
N ALA A 62 -2.86 -2.57 9.32
CA ALA A 62 -3.54 -3.02 10.53
C ALA A 62 -2.88 -4.28 11.12
N LEU A 63 -2.56 -5.27 10.27
CA LEU A 63 -1.92 -6.51 10.66
C LEU A 63 -0.51 -6.29 11.20
N MET A 64 0.26 -5.37 10.60
CA MET A 64 1.58 -4.95 11.11
C MET A 64 1.49 -4.38 12.53
N ARG A 65 0.51 -3.50 12.77
CA ARG A 65 0.28 -2.90 14.10
C ARG A 65 -0.17 -3.92 15.15
N GLU A 66 -0.85 -4.98 14.72
CA GLU A 66 -1.24 -6.10 15.57
C GLU A 66 -0.18 -7.21 15.64
N GLU A 67 1.01 -6.98 15.07
CA GLU A 67 2.12 -7.95 15.04
C GLU A 67 1.77 -9.28 14.35
N ARG A 68 0.76 -9.27 13.47
CA ARG A 68 0.31 -10.43 12.68
C ARG A 68 1.10 -10.54 11.38
N TYR A 69 2.42 -10.65 11.50
CA TYR A 69 3.37 -10.50 10.40
C TYR A 69 3.16 -11.49 9.24
N THR A 70 2.85 -12.75 9.51
CA THR A 70 2.60 -13.76 8.45
C THR A 70 1.40 -13.39 7.57
N GLN A 71 0.40 -12.71 8.13
CA GLN A 71 -0.77 -12.29 7.36
C GLN A 71 -0.53 -10.96 6.66
N ALA A 72 0.26 -10.07 7.26
CA ALA A 72 0.77 -8.90 6.56
C ALA A 72 1.59 -9.31 5.33
N LEU A 73 2.42 -10.35 5.47
CA LEU A 73 3.19 -10.93 4.37
C LEU A 73 2.29 -11.41 3.24
N ALA A 74 1.23 -12.17 3.57
CA ALA A 74 0.26 -12.62 2.57
C ALA A 74 -0.42 -11.46 1.84
N CYS A 75 -0.66 -10.32 2.50
CA CYS A 75 -1.21 -9.14 1.83
C CYS A 75 -0.22 -8.59 0.79
N THR A 76 1.05 -8.48 1.16
CA THR A 76 2.12 -8.04 0.26
C THR A 76 2.34 -9.02 -0.90
N ASP A 77 2.29 -10.32 -0.65
CA ASP A 77 2.45 -11.33 -1.71
C ASP A 77 1.32 -11.25 -2.75
N ILE A 78 0.08 -11.01 -2.30
CA ILE A 78 -1.04 -10.77 -3.22
C ILE A 78 -0.82 -9.47 -3.99
N ALA A 79 -0.38 -8.39 -3.33
CA ALA A 79 -0.11 -7.12 -4.00
C ALA A 79 0.97 -7.28 -5.09
N LEU A 80 2.06 -7.98 -4.78
CA LEU A 80 3.12 -8.31 -5.73
C LEU A 80 2.68 -9.27 -6.82
N SER A 81 1.68 -10.13 -6.60
CA SER A 81 1.08 -10.92 -7.69
C SER A 81 0.37 -10.06 -8.75
N LEU A 82 -0.10 -8.87 -8.37
CA LEU A 82 -0.72 -7.90 -9.26
C LEU A 82 0.31 -6.98 -9.93
N VAL A 83 1.31 -6.54 -9.16
CA VAL A 83 2.41 -5.68 -9.63
C VAL A 83 3.75 -6.21 -9.09
N PRO A 84 4.40 -7.16 -9.80
CA PRO A 84 5.57 -7.89 -9.28
C PRO A 84 6.77 -7.04 -8.89
N ASP A 85 6.99 -5.95 -9.61
CA ASP A 85 8.20 -5.13 -9.47
C ASP A 85 7.95 -3.83 -8.69
N ASP A 86 6.80 -3.70 -8.00
CA ASP A 86 6.49 -2.52 -7.18
C ASP A 86 7.53 -2.37 -6.05
N PRO A 87 8.40 -1.36 -6.10
CA PRO A 87 9.45 -1.20 -5.11
C PRO A 87 8.89 -0.94 -3.72
N TYR A 88 7.73 -0.30 -3.59
CA TYR A 88 7.13 0.02 -2.29
C TYR A 88 6.58 -1.22 -1.60
N GLU A 89 5.92 -2.11 -2.35
CA GLU A 89 5.45 -3.38 -1.80
C GLU A 89 6.63 -4.32 -1.47
N ILE A 90 7.70 -4.33 -2.28
CA ILE A 90 8.93 -5.08 -1.98
C ILE A 90 9.59 -4.52 -0.71
N ARG A 91 9.70 -3.20 -0.55
CA ARG A 91 10.23 -2.59 0.69
C ARG A 91 9.40 -3.00 1.91
N ASP A 92 8.08 -2.92 1.81
CA ASP A 92 7.19 -3.29 2.91
C ASP A 92 7.31 -4.77 3.25
N ARG A 93 7.53 -5.65 2.25
CA ARG A 93 7.89 -7.06 2.47
C ARG A 93 9.19 -7.20 3.27
N GLY A 94 10.20 -6.39 2.97
CA GLY A 94 11.46 -6.34 3.71
C GLY A 94 11.25 -6.01 5.18
N PHE A 95 10.41 -5.03 5.52
CA PHE A 95 10.06 -4.74 6.91
C PHE A 95 9.37 -5.92 7.60
N ILE A 96 8.43 -6.58 6.91
CA ILE A 96 7.75 -7.76 7.45
C ILE A 96 8.76 -8.90 7.70
N TYR A 97 9.67 -9.17 6.77
CA TYR A 97 10.71 -10.19 6.94
C TYR A 97 11.66 -9.88 8.09
N GLN A 98 12.00 -8.61 8.32
CA GLN A 98 12.80 -8.21 9.47
C GLN A 98 12.09 -8.52 10.80
N HIS A 99 10.78 -8.24 10.90
CA HIS A 99 9.99 -8.62 12.08
C HIS A 99 9.87 -10.14 12.28
N LEU A 100 9.97 -10.90 11.19
CA LEU A 100 10.03 -12.37 11.20
C LEU A 100 11.47 -12.91 11.35
N GLU A 101 12.44 -12.05 11.70
CA GLU A 101 13.87 -12.38 11.87
C GLU A 101 14.54 -12.99 10.61
N CYS A 102 13.92 -12.81 9.44
CA CYS A 102 14.39 -13.27 8.14
C CYS A 102 15.32 -12.22 7.51
N ASN A 103 16.37 -11.84 8.24
CA ASN A 103 17.22 -10.67 7.92
C ASN A 103 17.85 -10.72 6.52
N GLN A 104 18.28 -11.89 6.03
CA GLN A 104 18.89 -12.00 4.69
C GLN A 104 17.91 -11.66 3.56
N VAL A 105 16.63 -12.05 3.71
CA VAL A 105 15.61 -11.75 2.70
C VAL A 105 15.19 -10.29 2.82
N ALA A 106 15.05 -9.78 4.04
CA ALA A 106 14.78 -8.37 4.30
C ALA A 106 15.84 -7.45 3.67
N GLN A 107 17.12 -7.78 3.80
CA GLN A 107 18.23 -7.02 3.21
C GLN A 107 18.09 -6.91 1.69
N LYS A 108 17.79 -8.03 0.99
CA LYS A 108 17.61 -8.04 -0.47
C LYS A 108 16.46 -7.15 -0.92
N ASP A 109 15.35 -7.18 -0.18
CA ASP A 109 14.17 -6.35 -0.48
C ASP A 109 14.47 -4.85 -0.28
N PHE A 110 15.24 -4.50 0.76
CA PHE A 110 15.69 -3.13 0.99
C PHE A 110 16.70 -2.65 -0.06
N GLU A 111 17.65 -3.49 -0.45
CA GLU A 111 18.60 -3.18 -1.53
C GLU A 111 17.88 -2.91 -2.84
N TYR A 112 16.88 -3.73 -3.19
CA TYR A 112 16.05 -3.52 -4.37
C TYR A 112 15.33 -2.15 -4.32
N PHE A 113 14.70 -1.81 -3.20
CA PHE A 113 14.04 -0.51 -3.06
C PHE A 113 15.02 0.65 -3.23
N LEU A 114 16.19 0.58 -2.61
CA LEU A 114 17.21 1.63 -2.70
C LEU A 114 17.78 1.79 -4.13
N GLU A 115 17.86 0.70 -4.90
CA GLU A 115 18.25 0.76 -6.32
C GLU A 115 17.16 1.43 -7.17
N LYS A 116 15.89 1.07 -6.97
CA LYS A 116 14.77 1.57 -7.79
C LYS A 116 14.29 2.96 -7.40
N CYS A 117 14.45 3.34 -6.14
CA CYS A 117 13.95 4.59 -5.57
C CYS A 117 15.07 5.37 -4.84
N PRO A 118 16.18 5.73 -5.52
CA PRO A 118 17.34 6.33 -4.88
C PRO A 118 17.06 7.71 -4.28
N ASP A 119 16.10 8.45 -4.86
CA ASP A 119 15.71 9.81 -4.46
C ASP A 119 14.50 9.83 -3.50
N ASP A 120 14.00 8.66 -3.07
CA ASP A 120 12.87 8.60 -2.14
C ASP A 120 13.27 9.19 -0.78
N PRO A 121 12.44 10.03 -0.14
CA PRO A 121 12.75 10.63 1.15
C PRO A 121 13.06 9.61 2.26
N THR A 122 12.58 8.37 2.12
CA THR A 122 12.81 7.29 3.09
C THR A 122 14.13 6.53 2.85
N ALA A 123 14.80 6.74 1.72
CA ALA A 123 15.98 5.99 1.32
C ALA A 123 17.15 6.13 2.30
N GLU A 124 17.43 7.32 2.82
CA GLU A 124 18.54 7.53 3.76
C GLU A 124 18.32 6.78 5.08
N LEU A 125 17.10 6.80 5.61
CA LEU A 125 16.76 6.04 6.80
C LEU A 125 16.90 4.54 6.55
N LEU A 126 16.45 4.07 5.38
CA LEU A 126 16.53 2.66 5.03
C LEU A 126 17.98 2.19 4.83
N LYS A 127 18.88 3.04 4.30
CA LYS A 127 20.33 2.74 4.22
C LYS A 127 20.94 2.52 5.61
N LEU A 128 20.55 3.31 6.61
CA LEU A 128 21.03 3.14 7.99
C LEU A 128 20.53 1.81 8.58
N GLN A 129 19.26 1.48 8.34
CA GLN A 129 18.66 0.23 8.77
C GLN A 129 19.31 -1.00 8.11
N LEU A 130 19.60 -0.91 6.81
CA LEU A 130 20.30 -1.95 6.06
C LEU A 130 21.70 -2.21 6.64
N LYS A 131 22.47 -1.15 6.94
CA LYS A 131 23.78 -1.28 7.59
C LYS A 131 23.68 -1.97 8.95
N ALA A 132 22.73 -1.57 9.79
CA ALA A 132 22.51 -2.19 11.10
C ALA A 132 22.17 -3.69 10.99
N LEU A 133 21.41 -4.08 9.96
CA LEU A 133 21.08 -5.48 9.69
C LEU A 133 22.29 -6.31 9.22
N GLN A 134 23.24 -5.71 8.51
CA GLN A 134 24.46 -6.37 8.06
C GLN A 134 25.47 -6.61 9.21
N GLU A 135 25.38 -5.83 10.29
CA GLU A 135 26.21 -5.99 11.48
C GLU A 135 25.74 -7.12 12.40
N VAL A 136 24.54 -7.66 12.19
CA VAL A 136 24.03 -8.82 12.96
C VAL A 136 24.76 -10.09 12.52
N PRO A 137 25.52 -10.77 13.41
CA PRO A 137 26.30 -11.94 13.05
C PRO A 137 25.40 -13.06 12.54
N GLN A 138 25.79 -13.65 11.41
CA GLN A 138 25.10 -14.82 10.86
C GLN A 138 25.32 -16.03 11.79
N VAL A 139 24.26 -16.47 12.47
CA VAL A 139 24.24 -17.80 13.08
C VAL A 139 23.87 -18.78 11.98
N LEU A 140 24.87 -19.44 11.40
CA LEU A 140 24.65 -20.59 10.53
C LEU A 140 24.35 -21.80 11.44
N HIS A 141 23.15 -22.36 11.31
CA HIS A 141 22.76 -23.62 11.96
C HIS A 141 23.19 -24.84 11.15
#